data_AF-A0A518B1D7-F1
#
_entry.id   AF-A0A518B1D7-F1
#
_cell.length_a   1.000
_cell.length_b   1.000
_cell.length_c   1.000
_cell.angle_alpha   90.00
_cell.angle_beta   90.00
_cell.angle_gamma   90.00
#
_symmetry.space_group_name_H-M   'P 1'
#
loop_
_entity.id
_entity.type
_entity.pdbx_description
1 polymer ?
#
loop_
_entity_poly.entity_id
_entity_poly.type
_entity_poly.pdbx_seq_one_letter_code
_entity_poly.pdbx_strand_id
1 'polypeptide(L)'
;MRPVNYRLDLTVRCSDEERKDREAAYKIAAEWSGGGYVELKTFGFADDECLQRVYAAALKRLRRIELVEGELLGDLRVYRLSSSKHDYELERATDLEDRLRAQFQEVQGIDERG
;
A
#
# COMPACT_ATOMS: atom_id res chain seq x y z
N MET A 1 28.02 -15.11 -8.65
CA MET A 1 27.11 -14.05 -9.14
C MET A 1 27.08 -12.95 -8.10
N ARG A 2 27.46 -11.72 -8.46
CA ARG A 2 27.26 -10.55 -7.58
C ARG A 2 25.80 -10.11 -7.74
N PRO A 3 25.04 -9.86 -6.65
CA PRO A 3 23.73 -9.25 -6.79
C PRO A 3 23.92 -7.88 -7.44
N VAL A 4 23.19 -7.63 -8.52
CA VAL A 4 23.13 -6.31 -9.13
C VAL A 4 22.33 -5.44 -8.16
N ASN A 5 23.03 -4.66 -7.35
CA ASN A 5 22.42 -3.66 -6.48
C ASN A 5 21.85 -2.55 -7.38
N TYR A 6 20.61 -2.70 -7.80
CA TYR A 6 19.81 -1.59 -8.29
C TYR A 6 19.48 -0.72 -7.07
N ARG A 7 20.46 0.06 -6.60
CA ARG A 7 20.17 1.28 -5.83
C ARG A 7 19.48 2.22 -6.79
N LEU A 8 18.17 2.06 -6.88
CA LEU A 8 17.33 3.05 -7.50
C LEU A 8 17.24 4.16 -6.46
N ASP A 9 18.08 5.20 -6.62
CA ASP A 9 17.80 6.55 -6.11
C ASP A 9 16.54 7.13 -6.82
N LEU A 10 15.48 6.32 -6.94
CA LEU A 10 14.22 6.71 -7.56
C LEU A 10 13.40 7.38 -6.48
N THR A 11 13.31 8.69 -6.58
CA THR A 11 12.25 9.46 -5.94
C THR A 11 10.91 8.93 -6.44
N VAL A 12 10.18 8.22 -5.58
CA VAL A 12 8.82 7.77 -5.86
C VAL A 12 7.87 8.94 -5.59
N ARG A 13 6.93 9.18 -6.51
CA ARG A 13 5.97 10.27 -6.42
C ARG A 13 4.61 9.80 -5.89
N CYS A 14 3.85 10.71 -5.30
CA CYS A 14 2.51 10.40 -4.81
C CYS A 14 1.57 9.97 -5.94
N SER A 15 0.67 9.04 -5.65
CA SER A 15 -0.37 8.55 -6.57
C SER A 15 -1.64 9.40 -6.57
N ASP A 16 -1.70 10.45 -5.75
CA ASP A 16 -2.80 11.42 -5.72
C ASP A 16 -2.53 12.52 -6.77
N GLU A 17 -3.49 12.75 -7.67
CA GLU A 17 -3.31 13.68 -8.80
C GLU A 17 -3.01 15.12 -8.37
N GLU A 18 -3.55 15.55 -7.22
CA GLU A 18 -3.31 16.90 -6.68
C GLU A 18 -1.89 17.04 -6.10
N ARG A 19 -1.22 15.92 -5.84
CA ARG A 19 0.10 15.88 -5.18
C ARG A 19 1.13 15.06 -5.93
N LYS A 20 0.92 14.75 -7.20
CA LYS A 20 1.83 13.93 -8.02
C LYS A 20 3.27 14.46 -8.13
N ASP A 21 3.48 15.75 -7.84
CA ASP A 21 4.82 16.35 -7.82
C ASP A 21 5.54 16.16 -6.47
N ARG A 22 4.84 15.66 -5.44
CA ARG A 22 5.38 15.42 -4.10
C ARG A 22 6.04 14.04 -4.02
N GLU A 23 7.17 13.98 -3.33
CA GLU A 23 7.83 12.72 -3.00
C GLU A 23 7.00 11.95 -1.97
N ALA A 24 6.81 10.66 -2.23
CA ALA A 24 6.08 9.77 -1.35
C ALA A 24 6.97 9.32 -0.18
N ALA A 25 6.42 9.39 1.03
CA ALA A 25 7.02 8.82 2.23
C ALA A 25 6.55 7.38 2.50
N TYR A 26 5.42 6.99 1.88
CA TYR A 26 4.75 5.73 2.15
C TYR A 26 4.40 4.97 0.88
N LYS A 27 4.52 3.65 0.95
CA LYS A 27 3.96 2.69 0.01
C LYS A 27 2.74 2.01 0.64
N ILE A 28 1.65 1.94 -0.10
CA ILE A 28 0.44 1.23 0.28
C ILE A 28 0.38 -0.04 -0.57
N ALA A 29 0.47 -1.20 0.07
CA ALA A 29 0.57 -2.48 -0.62
C ALA A 29 -0.17 -3.57 0.17
N ALA A 30 -0.48 -4.68 -0.51
CA ALA A 30 -0.93 -5.90 0.13
C ALA A 30 0.00 -7.05 -0.28
N GLU A 31 0.23 -7.99 0.63
CA GLU A 31 0.89 -9.25 0.27
C GLU A 31 -0.01 -9.99 -0.71
N TRP A 32 0.54 -10.41 -1.84
CA TRP A 32 -0.13 -11.30 -2.78
C TRP A 32 0.74 -12.54 -2.92
N SER A 33 0.10 -13.70 -3.00
CA SER A 33 0.81 -14.95 -3.25
C SER A 33 0.06 -15.80 -4.27
N GLY A 34 0.82 -16.45 -5.15
CA GLY A 34 0.30 -17.34 -6.17
C GLY A 34 1.44 -18.16 -6.78
N GLY A 35 1.18 -19.43 -7.13
CA GLY A 35 2.14 -20.27 -7.86
C GLY A 35 3.52 -20.45 -7.21
N GLY A 36 3.62 -20.33 -5.88
CA GLY A 36 4.87 -20.49 -5.12
C GLY A 36 5.65 -19.21 -4.82
N TYR A 37 5.13 -18.03 -5.18
CA TYR A 37 5.78 -16.74 -4.93
C TYR A 37 4.94 -15.85 -4.02
N VAL A 38 5.60 -14.97 -3.27
CA VAL A 38 4.99 -13.91 -2.46
C VAL A 38 5.55 -12.58 -2.92
N GLU A 39 4.68 -11.62 -3.21
CA GLU A 39 5.04 -10.27 -3.62
C GLU A 39 4.24 -9.21 -2.85
N LEU A 40 4.76 -7.98 -2.81
CA LEU A 40 4.01 -6.83 -2.33
C LEU A 40 3.31 -6.14 -3.50
N LYS A 41 2.03 -6.48 -3.70
CA LYS A 41 1.19 -5.85 -4.71
C LYS A 41 0.90 -4.41 -4.31
N THR A 42 1.36 -3.47 -5.13
CA THR A 42 1.28 -2.03 -4.84
C THR A 42 -0.08 -1.46 -5.26
N PHE A 43 -0.69 -0.67 -4.36
CA PHE A 43 -1.97 0.02 -4.61
C PHE A 43 -1.86 1.55 -4.64
N GLY A 44 -0.73 2.09 -4.18
CA GLY A 44 -0.41 3.50 -4.30
C GLY A 44 0.78 3.92 -3.45
N PHE A 45 1.19 5.16 -3.66
CA PHE A 45 2.24 5.84 -2.92
C PHE A 45 1.71 7.19 -2.41
N ALA A 46 2.14 7.61 -1.23
CA ALA A 46 1.63 8.82 -0.61
C ALA A 46 2.69 9.53 0.24
N ASP A 47 2.57 10.85 0.33
CA ASP A 47 3.14 11.64 1.41
C ASP A 47 2.18 11.65 2.62
N ASP A 48 2.56 12.30 3.71
CA ASP A 48 1.73 12.39 4.92
C ASP A 48 0.35 13.02 4.65
N GLU A 49 0.27 13.95 3.69
CA GLU A 49 -0.94 14.72 3.43
C GLU A 49 -1.97 13.97 2.56
N CYS A 50 -1.53 13.18 1.57
CA CYS A 50 -2.45 12.38 0.75
C CYS A 50 -2.63 10.94 1.24
N LEU A 51 -1.93 10.50 2.29
CA LEU A 51 -1.97 9.12 2.78
C LEU A 51 -3.40 8.59 2.95
N GLN A 52 -4.29 9.35 3.60
CA GLN A 52 -5.67 8.93 3.82
C GLN A 52 -6.46 8.75 2.51
N ARG A 53 -6.31 9.69 1.56
CA ARG A 53 -7.01 9.62 0.27
C ARG A 53 -6.54 8.45 -0.58
N VAL A 54 -5.22 8.27 -0.67
CA VAL A 54 -4.63 7.17 -1.43
C VAL A 54 -4.99 5.82 -0.79
N TYR A 55 -4.97 5.72 0.55
CA TYR A 55 -5.39 4.51 1.27
C TYR A 55 -6.88 4.18 1.03
N ALA A 56 -7.78 5.17 1.07
CA ALA A 56 -9.18 4.97 0.76
C ALA A 56 -9.41 4.48 -0.70
N ALA A 57 -8.69 5.07 -1.66
CA ALA A 57 -8.75 4.63 -3.05
C ALA A 57 -8.18 3.21 -3.22
N ALA A 58 -7.10 2.89 -2.51
CA ALA A 58 -6.50 1.56 -2.49
C ALA A 58 -7.45 0.50 -1.91
N LEU A 59 -8.17 0.78 -0.82
CA LEU A 59 -9.20 -0.11 -0.28
C LEU A 59 -10.29 -0.41 -1.32
N LYS A 60 -10.75 0.60 -2.06
CA LYS A 60 -11.74 0.42 -3.14
C LYS A 60 -11.21 -0.47 -4.26
N ARG A 61 -9.92 -0.36 -4.61
CA ARG A 61 -9.27 -1.19 -5.63
C ARG A 61 -9.07 -2.63 -5.13
N LEU A 62 -8.63 -2.81 -3.89
CA LEU A 62 -8.43 -4.12 -3.26
C LEU A 62 -9.71 -4.96 -3.31
N ARG A 63 -10.86 -4.36 -2.96
CA ARG A 63 -12.18 -5.02 -2.99
C ARG A 63 -12.67 -5.43 -4.38
N ARG A 64 -12.05 -4.91 -5.44
CA ARG A 64 -12.41 -5.21 -6.84
C ARG A 64 -11.47 -6.22 -7.48
N ILE A 65 -10.45 -6.69 -6.76
CA ILE A 65 -9.54 -7.71 -7.29
C ILE A 65 -10.24 -9.06 -7.28
N GLU A 66 -10.31 -9.66 -8.46
CA GLU A 66 -10.67 -11.05 -8.64
C GLU A 66 -9.39 -11.89 -8.57
N LEU A 67 -9.36 -12.85 -7.66
CA LEU A 67 -8.27 -13.81 -7.51
C LEU A 67 -8.58 -15.05 -8.35
N VAL A 68 -7.57 -15.61 -9.01
CA VAL A 68 -7.70 -16.94 -9.62
C VAL A 68 -7.43 -18.04 -8.59
N GLU A 69 -7.76 -19.28 -8.93
CA GLU A 69 -7.58 -20.42 -8.02
C GLU A 69 -6.12 -20.55 -7.54
N GLY A 70 -5.95 -20.67 -6.22
CA GLY A 70 -4.64 -20.78 -5.59
C GLY A 70 -3.93 -19.45 -5.32
N GLU A 71 -4.51 -18.31 -5.71
CA GLU A 71 -4.03 -16.99 -5.29
C GLU A 71 -4.60 -16.56 -3.94
N LEU A 72 -3.80 -15.85 -3.16
CA LEU A 72 -4.21 -15.18 -1.94
C LEU A 72 -3.79 -13.72 -2.00
N LEU A 73 -4.61 -12.87 -1.39
CA LEU A 73 -4.33 -11.46 -1.22
C LEU A 73 -4.58 -11.10 0.23
N GLY A 74 -3.54 -10.59 0.88
CA GLY A 74 -3.57 -10.13 2.26
C GLY A 74 -4.26 -8.77 2.42
N ASP A 75 -4.24 -8.30 3.66
CA ASP A 75 -4.74 -6.97 3.98
C ASP A 75 -3.92 -5.87 3.31
N LEU A 76 -4.55 -4.72 3.10
CA LEU A 76 -3.84 -3.49 2.81
C LEU A 76 -2.98 -3.07 4.01
N ARG A 77 -1.71 -2.80 3.75
CA ARG A 77 -0.69 -2.41 4.72
C ARG A 77 0.03 -1.14 4.26
N VAL A 78 0.66 -0.44 5.20
CA VAL A 78 1.39 0.79 4.94
C VAL A 78 2.85 0.56 5.29
N TYR A 79 3.74 0.91 4.37
CA TYR A 79 5.18 0.72 4.50
C TYR A 79 5.89 2.05 4.37
N ARG A 80 6.88 2.31 5.23
CA ARG A 80 7.74 3.49 5.12
C ARG A 80 8.73 3.29 4.00
N LEU A 81 8.71 4.19 3.02
CA LEU A 81 9.70 4.19 1.95
C LEU A 81 11.06 4.61 2.50
N SER A 82 12.10 3.98 1.98
CA SER A 82 13.49 4.38 2.20
C SER A 82 14.24 4.20 0.89
N SER A 83 14.96 5.24 0.47
CA SER A 83 15.81 5.21 -0.74
C SER A 83 16.90 4.14 -0.69
N SER A 84 17.17 3.58 0.49
CA SER A 84 18.21 2.58 0.72
C SER A 84 17.70 1.13 0.81
N LYS A 85 16.38 0.91 0.78
CA LYS A 85 15.77 -0.40 1.08
C LYS A 85 14.95 -0.92 -0.10
N HIS A 86 15.00 -2.23 -0.32
CA HIS A 86 14.10 -2.92 -1.23
C HIS A 86 12.71 -3.13 -0.60
N ASP A 87 11.71 -3.44 -1.44
CA ASP A 87 10.33 -3.68 -1.02
C ASP A 87 10.20 -4.68 0.14
N TYR A 88 10.97 -5.79 0.11
CA TYR A 88 10.94 -6.81 1.16
C TYR A 88 11.62 -6.38 2.48
N GLU A 89 12.33 -5.25 2.47
CA GLU A 89 13.02 -4.68 3.64
C GLU A 89 12.26 -3.48 4.23
N LEU A 90 11.16 -3.05 3.59
CA LEU A 90 10.41 -1.88 4.04
C LEU A 90 9.74 -2.15 5.38
N GLU A 91 9.83 -1.15 6.26
CA GLU A 91 9.25 -1.23 7.59
C GLU A 91 7.76 -0.92 7.53
N ARG A 92 6.96 -1.79 8.16
CA ARG A 92 5.53 -1.57 8.31
C ARG A 92 5.24 -0.44 9.27
N ALA A 93 4.32 0.43 8.88
CA ALA A 93 3.82 1.53 9.68
C ALA A 93 2.55 1.15 10.43
N THR A 94 2.68 0.21 11.36
CA THR A 94 1.53 -0.34 12.11
C THR A 94 0.75 0.75 12.86
N ASP A 95 1.45 1.76 13.39
CA ASP A 95 0.85 2.95 14.00
C ASP A 95 -0.08 3.71 13.04
N LEU A 96 0.35 3.88 11.79
CA LEU A 96 -0.45 4.52 10.74
C LEU A 96 -1.58 3.61 10.26
N GLU A 97 -1.31 2.30 10.12
CA GLU A 97 -2.30 1.29 9.74
C GLU A 97 -3.48 1.28 10.73
N ASP A 98 -3.20 1.28 12.04
CA ASP A 98 -4.24 1.22 13.07
C ASP A 98 -5.12 2.49 13.04
N ARG A 99 -4.49 3.67 12.91
CA ARG A 99 -5.21 4.93 12.76
C ARG A 99 -6.09 4.98 11.52
N LEU A 100 -5.55 4.57 10.36
CA LEU A 100 -6.29 4.52 9.11
C LEU A 100 -7.44 3.50 9.20
N ARG A 101 -7.18 2.34 9.79
CA ARG A 101 -8.19 1.29 9.96
C ARG A 101 -9.34 1.76 10.84
N ALA A 102 -9.05 2.37 11.99
CA ALA A 102 -10.08 2.96 12.85
C ALA A 102 -10.95 3.96 12.07
N GLN A 103 -10.30 4.91 11.38
CA GLN A 103 -10.97 5.94 10.60
C GLN A 103 -11.89 5.39 9.48
N PHE A 104 -11.51 4.30 8.81
CA PHE A 104 -12.29 3.73 7.70
C PHE A 104 -13.21 2.56 8.10
N GLN A 105 -13.06 2.00 9.31
CA GLN A 105 -14.01 1.03 9.89
C GLN A 105 -15.25 1.74 10.44
N GLU A 106 -15.11 2.94 11.03
CA GLU A 106 -16.24 3.74 11.52
C GLU A 106 -17.24 4.12 10.41
N VAL A 107 -16.80 4.23 9.17
CA VAL A 107 -17.64 4.56 8.00
C VAL A 107 -18.48 3.37 7.50
N GLN A 108 -18.15 2.15 7.90
CA GLN A 108 -18.82 0.92 7.43
C GLN A 108 -19.95 0.44 8.38
N GLY A 109 -20.14 1.09 9.53
CA GLY A 109 -21.10 0.66 10.56
C GLY A 109 -22.48 1.34 10.53
N ILE A 110 -22.81 2.13 9.51
CA ILE A 110 -24.05 2.94 9.47
C ILE A 110 -25.12 2.37 8.52
N ASP A 111 -24.85 1.30 7.76
CA ASP A 111 -25.76 0.84 6.69
C ASP A 111 -26.51 -0.48 6.98
N GLU A 112 -26.97 -0.68 8.23
CA GLU A 112 -27.88 -1.80 8.57
C GLU A 112 -29.24 -1.34 9.14
N ARG A 113 -29.68 -0.11 8.86
CA ARG A 113 -31.08 0.31 9.08
C ARG A 113 -31.57 1.24 7.97
N GLY A 114 -32.18 0.63 6.97
CA GLY A 114 -33.00 1.27 5.93
C GLY A 114 -33.89 0.24 5.26
#